data_AF-A0A0G0DKU9-F1
#
_entry.id   AF-A0A0G0DKU9-F1
#
_cell.length_a   1.000
_cell.length_b   1.000
_cell.length_c   1.000
_cell.angle_alpha   90.00
_cell.angle_beta   90.00
_cell.angle_gamma   90.00
#
_symmetry.space_group_name_H-M   'P 1'
#
loop_
_entity.id
_entity.type
_entity.pdbx_description
1 polymer ?
#
loop_
_entity_poly.entity_id
_entity_poly.type
_entity_poly.pdbx_seq_one_letter_code
_entity_poly.pdbx_strand_id
1 'polypeptide(L)'
;MTSNTIKKVETAKVLPKKYFSKFKKALAPMPNLVRDQIDSFDWLVKKGIKEVFDEFTEINDSTGKKFKFEFLGFELEKPKFDEYHAKEKKLTYEAPLKVRVRLTNKTVGTEKEQELFIADFPIMTPHGTFIISGVERVIVPQLARSFGVFFTKLEIKGKSLFGVKIIPSRGAWIEIETDIDKTIYVRIDRKRKFPVTSLFRAFGVETDAEIFELFKDNPHAKEYLEKSFAKDHAKNVGESFVEIYRRLRDGDLATANNAKEFFINLFSAERYDIQKVGRFRFNSRFN
;
A
#
# COMPACT_ATOMS: atom_id res chain seq x y z
N MET A 1 -49.46 0.72 -37.80
CA MET A 1 -49.15 -0.67 -37.42
C MET A 1 -48.17 -1.24 -38.44
N THR A 2 -46.88 -1.24 -38.14
CA THR A 2 -45.87 -1.92 -38.97
C THR A 2 -44.94 -2.68 -38.03
N SER A 3 -45.30 -3.94 -37.85
CA SER A 3 -44.58 -4.95 -37.07
C SER A 3 -43.24 -5.25 -37.75
N ASN A 4 -42.14 -4.72 -37.21
CA ASN A 4 -40.80 -5.12 -37.61
C ASN A 4 -40.53 -6.52 -37.03
N THR A 5 -40.69 -7.51 -37.89
CA THR A 5 -40.50 -8.93 -37.56
C THR A 5 -39.00 -9.21 -37.55
N ILE A 6 -38.41 -9.26 -36.36
CA ILE A 6 -37.01 -9.64 -36.16
C ILE A 6 -36.84 -11.08 -36.66
N LYS A 7 -36.13 -11.26 -37.78
CA LYS A 7 -35.77 -12.59 -38.29
C LYS A 7 -34.95 -13.32 -37.23
N LYS A 8 -35.51 -14.41 -36.69
CA LYS A 8 -34.78 -15.40 -35.87
C LYS A 8 -33.61 -15.92 -36.69
N VAL A 9 -32.39 -15.62 -36.27
CA VAL A 9 -31.17 -16.22 -36.84
C VAL A 9 -31.22 -17.72 -36.55
N GLU A 10 -31.31 -18.54 -37.60
CA GLU A 10 -31.19 -19.99 -37.49
C GLU A 10 -29.85 -20.34 -36.85
N THR A 11 -29.90 -21.05 -35.72
CA THR A 11 -28.71 -21.50 -35.02
C THR A 11 -27.99 -22.52 -35.88
N ALA A 12 -26.83 -22.14 -36.41
CA ALA A 12 -25.99 -23.01 -37.23
C ALA A 12 -25.72 -24.35 -36.52
N LYS A 13 -25.90 -25.45 -37.25
CA LYS A 13 -25.70 -26.82 -36.77
C LYS A 13 -24.25 -26.99 -36.32
N VAL A 14 -24.01 -27.09 -35.00
CA VAL A 14 -22.67 -27.24 -34.43
C VAL A 14 -22.06 -28.57 -34.88
N LEU A 15 -21.00 -28.51 -35.68
CA LEU A 15 -20.30 -29.70 -36.17
C LEU A 15 -19.56 -30.41 -35.02
N PRO A 16 -19.59 -31.76 -34.96
CA PRO A 16 -18.91 -32.51 -33.92
C PRO A 16 -17.40 -32.40 -34.06
N LYS A 17 -16.71 -32.00 -32.98
CA LYS A 17 -15.25 -31.89 -32.92
C LYS A 17 -14.61 -33.28 -32.83
N LYS A 18 -13.78 -33.65 -33.82
CA LYS A 18 -13.02 -34.91 -33.84
C LYS A 18 -11.63 -34.71 -33.24
N TYR A 19 -11.24 -35.58 -32.31
CA TYR A 19 -9.91 -35.57 -31.68
C TYR A 19 -9.10 -36.75 -32.22
N PHE A 20 -7.84 -36.51 -32.63
CA PHE A 20 -6.94 -37.53 -33.19
C PHE A 20 -5.88 -38.02 -32.20
N SER A 21 -5.80 -37.41 -31.01
CA SER A 21 -4.98 -37.86 -29.89
C SER A 21 -5.79 -38.74 -28.92
N LYS A 22 -5.13 -39.40 -27.95
CA LYS A 22 -5.80 -40.04 -26.80
C LYS A 22 -6.49 -38.96 -25.95
N PHE A 23 -7.65 -38.49 -26.40
CA PHE A 23 -8.39 -37.42 -25.76
C PHE A 23 -8.86 -37.86 -24.38
N LYS A 24 -8.48 -37.08 -23.36
CA LYS A 24 -9.08 -37.14 -22.03
C LYS A 24 -9.89 -35.87 -21.83
N LYS A 25 -11.16 -36.02 -21.45
CA LYS A 25 -12.00 -34.87 -21.09
C LYS A 25 -11.35 -34.12 -19.93
N ALA A 26 -11.31 -32.80 -20.01
CA ALA A 26 -10.75 -31.98 -18.94
C ALA A 26 -11.49 -32.24 -17.61
N LEU A 27 -10.74 -32.31 -16.51
CA LEU A 27 -11.29 -32.52 -15.17
C LEU A 27 -12.10 -31.31 -14.68
N ALA A 28 -11.86 -30.14 -15.26
CA ALA A 28 -12.59 -28.91 -15.00
C ALA A 28 -12.99 -28.24 -16.32
N PRO A 29 -14.12 -27.50 -16.36
CA PRO A 29 -14.47 -26.68 -17.50
C PRO A 29 -13.44 -25.57 -17.72
N MET A 30 -13.34 -25.07 -18.95
CA MET A 30 -12.49 -23.92 -19.27
C MET A 30 -13.00 -22.70 -18.47
N PRO A 31 -12.14 -22.05 -17.65
CA PRO A 31 -12.55 -20.86 -16.92
C PRO A 31 -12.70 -19.66 -17.86
N ASN A 32 -13.43 -18.63 -17.40
CA ASN A 32 -13.41 -17.34 -18.06
C ASN A 32 -11.99 -16.73 -17.96
N LEU A 33 -11.35 -16.51 -19.09
CA LEU A 33 -9.97 -16.02 -19.19
C LEU A 33 -9.79 -14.55 -18.79
N VAL A 34 -10.89 -13.80 -18.70
CA VAL A 34 -10.89 -12.38 -18.30
C VAL A 34 -11.40 -12.21 -16.86
N ARG A 35 -11.70 -13.32 -16.18
CA ARG A 35 -12.29 -13.33 -14.85
C ARG A 35 -11.50 -12.47 -13.85
N ASP A 36 -10.18 -12.59 -13.83
CA ASP A 36 -9.35 -11.88 -12.85
C ASP A 36 -9.49 -10.35 -12.96
N GLN A 37 -9.66 -9.82 -14.18
CA GLN A 37 -9.88 -8.40 -14.42
C GLN A 37 -11.25 -7.96 -13.89
N ILE A 38 -12.29 -8.74 -14.24
CA ILE A 38 -13.68 -8.45 -13.87
C ILE A 38 -13.85 -8.54 -12.34
N ASP A 39 -13.38 -9.63 -11.74
CA ASP A 39 -13.49 -9.87 -10.30
C ASP A 39 -12.70 -8.81 -9.52
N SER A 40 -11.52 -8.39 -10.00
CA SER A 40 -10.74 -7.32 -9.38
C SER A 40 -11.45 -5.97 -9.43
N PHE A 41 -12.07 -5.61 -10.54
CA PHE A 41 -12.79 -4.34 -10.68
C PHE A 41 -14.11 -4.35 -9.89
N ASP A 42 -14.83 -5.47 -9.88
CA ASP A 42 -16.03 -5.65 -9.06
C ASP A 42 -15.72 -5.49 -7.57
N TRP A 43 -14.59 -6.06 -7.12
CA TRP A 43 -14.11 -5.84 -5.76
C TRP A 43 -13.78 -4.37 -5.49
N LEU A 44 -13.10 -3.68 -6.41
CA LEU A 44 -12.77 -2.26 -6.27
C LEU A 44 -14.03 -1.42 -6.08
N VAL A 45 -15.03 -1.58 -6.94
CA VAL A 45 -16.28 -0.81 -6.90
C VAL A 45 -17.09 -1.12 -5.64
N LYS A 46 -17.20 -2.39 -5.25
CA LYS A 46 -18.04 -2.79 -4.10
C LYS A 46 -17.38 -2.56 -2.75
N LYS A 47 -16.06 -2.69 -2.66
CA LYS A 47 -15.32 -2.71 -1.39
C LYS A 47 -14.12 -1.78 -1.40
N GLY A 48 -13.30 -1.80 -2.44
CA GLY A 48 -12.04 -1.04 -2.47
C GLY A 48 -12.23 0.47 -2.31
N ILE A 49 -13.20 1.07 -3.02
CA ILE A 49 -13.52 2.49 -2.88
C ILE A 49 -13.97 2.83 -1.45
N LYS A 50 -14.77 1.95 -0.84
CA LYS A 50 -15.18 2.09 0.56
C LYS A 50 -13.99 2.04 1.51
N GLU A 51 -13.09 1.06 1.35
CA GLU A 51 -11.91 0.91 2.20
C GLU A 51 -11.03 2.17 2.15
N VAL A 52 -10.86 2.77 0.96
CA VAL A 52 -10.12 4.04 0.81
C VAL A 52 -10.81 5.18 1.56
N PHE A 53 -12.13 5.34 1.44
CA PHE A 53 -12.83 6.41 2.17
C PHE A 53 -12.86 6.17 3.69
N ASP A 54 -12.94 4.91 4.12
CA ASP A 54 -12.87 4.54 5.55
C ASP A 54 -11.50 4.94 6.15
N GLU A 55 -10.40 4.96 5.37
CA GLU A 55 -9.09 5.47 5.83
C GLU A 55 -9.10 6.98 6.11
N PHE A 56 -9.94 7.74 5.40
CA PHE A 56 -10.05 9.20 5.53
C PHE A 56 -11.34 9.64 6.22
N THR A 57 -11.97 8.76 7.01
CA THR A 57 -13.33 8.95 7.55
C THR A 57 -13.54 10.31 8.22
N GLU A 58 -12.55 10.80 8.96
CA GLU A 58 -12.63 12.08 9.68
C GLU A 58 -11.44 12.97 9.37
N ILE A 59 -11.72 14.20 8.95
CA ILE A 59 -10.73 15.26 8.77
C ILE A 59 -11.07 16.39 9.72
N ASN A 60 -10.17 16.67 10.66
CA ASN A 60 -10.28 17.77 11.59
C ASN A 60 -9.53 19.00 11.07
N ASP A 61 -9.98 20.19 11.46
CA ASP A 61 -9.23 21.43 11.20
C ASP A 61 -7.88 21.43 11.95
N SER A 62 -6.95 22.31 11.57
CA SER A 62 -5.60 22.38 12.18
C SER A 62 -5.62 22.54 13.70
N THR A 63 -6.70 23.09 14.28
CA THR A 63 -6.85 23.22 15.73
C THR A 63 -7.71 22.12 16.34
N GLY A 64 -8.41 21.31 15.53
CA GLY A 64 -9.34 20.26 15.94
C GLY A 64 -10.64 20.74 16.60
N LYS A 65 -10.80 22.06 16.76
CA LYS A 65 -11.83 22.68 17.59
C LYS A 65 -12.96 23.34 16.79
N LYS A 66 -12.78 23.61 15.50
CA LYS A 66 -13.72 24.43 14.72
C LYS A 66 -14.56 23.59 13.78
N PHE A 67 -13.93 22.77 12.95
CA PHE A 67 -14.60 22.02 11.90
C PHE A 67 -14.20 20.55 11.95
N LYS A 68 -15.21 19.70 11.79
CA LYS A 68 -15.05 18.26 11.57
C LYS A 68 -15.72 17.92 10.24
N PHE A 69 -14.97 17.28 9.35
CA PHE A 69 -15.47 16.79 8.08
C PHE A 69 -15.52 15.27 8.15
N GLU A 70 -16.66 14.68 7.82
CA GLU A 70 -16.90 13.24 7.88
C GLU A 70 -17.35 12.71 6.52
N PHE A 71 -16.82 11.55 6.10
CA PHE A 71 -17.33 10.80 4.96
C PHE A 71 -18.39 9.80 5.41
N LEU A 72 -19.61 9.93 4.89
CA LEU A 72 -20.74 9.05 5.23
C LEU A 72 -20.88 7.87 4.26
N GLY A 73 -20.42 8.05 3.02
CA GLY A 73 -20.43 7.00 2.01
C GLY A 73 -20.25 7.54 0.60
N PHE A 74 -20.28 6.65 -0.38
CA PHE A 74 -20.16 6.99 -1.79
C PHE A 74 -21.26 6.29 -2.60
N GLU A 75 -21.54 6.85 -3.76
CA GLU A 75 -22.40 6.28 -4.78
C GLU A 75 -21.71 6.41 -6.13
N LEU A 76 -21.56 5.30 -6.83
CA LEU A 76 -21.11 5.28 -8.21
C LEU A 76 -22.34 5.10 -9.09
N GLU A 77 -22.69 6.14 -9.83
CA GLU A 77 -23.85 6.12 -10.71
C GLU A 77 -23.64 5.18 -11.91
N LYS A 78 -24.66 5.05 -12.75
CA LYS A 78 -24.53 4.34 -14.02
C LYS A 78 -23.94 5.28 -15.09
N PRO A 79 -23.16 4.75 -16.05
CA PRO A 79 -22.72 5.51 -17.21
C PRO A 79 -23.90 6.15 -17.95
N LYS A 80 -23.71 7.39 -18.40
CA LYS A 80 -24.73 8.14 -19.16
C LYS A 80 -25.01 7.54 -20.55
N PHE A 81 -23.99 6.91 -21.13
CA PHE A 81 -24.01 6.34 -22.47
C PHE A 81 -23.48 4.90 -22.45
N ASP A 82 -23.69 4.16 -23.53
CA ASP A 82 -23.13 2.82 -23.70
C ASP A 82 -21.68 2.85 -24.22
N GLU A 83 -21.05 1.68 -24.26
CA GLU A 83 -19.67 1.52 -24.74
C GLU A 83 -19.52 1.89 -26.22
N TYR A 84 -20.54 1.66 -27.04
CA TYR A 84 -20.50 1.92 -28.48
C TYR A 84 -20.56 3.41 -28.78
N HIS A 85 -21.44 4.14 -28.09
CA HIS A 85 -21.54 5.59 -28.20
C HIS A 85 -20.26 6.27 -27.74
N ALA A 86 -19.66 5.79 -26.64
CA ALA A 86 -18.38 6.33 -26.15
C ALA A 86 -17.26 6.18 -27.20
N LYS A 87 -17.18 5.02 -27.88
CA LYS A 87 -16.23 4.78 -28.97
C LYS A 87 -16.49 5.68 -30.17
N GLU A 88 -17.74 5.76 -30.64
CA GLU A 88 -18.11 6.54 -31.83
C GLU A 88 -17.88 8.04 -31.64
N LYS A 89 -18.26 8.58 -30.47
CA LYS A 89 -18.13 10.00 -30.15
C LYS A 89 -16.78 10.40 -29.57
N LYS A 90 -15.82 9.46 -29.47
CA LYS A 90 -14.50 9.68 -28.87
C LYS A 90 -14.55 10.15 -27.41
N LEU A 91 -15.52 9.66 -26.65
CA LEU A 91 -15.72 9.96 -25.23
C LEU A 91 -15.11 8.86 -24.35
N THR A 92 -14.96 9.14 -23.06
CA THR A 92 -14.59 8.13 -22.05
C THR A 92 -15.85 7.41 -21.57
N TYR A 93 -15.78 6.09 -21.40
CA TYR A 93 -16.86 5.31 -20.78
C TYR A 93 -16.71 5.36 -19.26
N GLU A 94 -17.46 6.25 -18.64
CA GLU A 94 -17.34 6.61 -17.23
C GLU A 94 -18.70 6.88 -16.58
N ALA A 95 -18.72 6.85 -15.26
CA ALA A 95 -19.88 7.19 -14.46
C ALA A 95 -19.54 8.18 -13.34
N PRO A 96 -20.45 9.09 -12.99
CA PRO A 96 -20.25 10.01 -11.88
C PRO A 96 -20.04 9.28 -10.55
N LEU A 97 -18.94 9.58 -9.87
CA LEU A 97 -18.68 9.19 -8.49
C LEU A 97 -19.06 10.34 -7.56
N LYS A 98 -20.04 10.08 -6.72
CA LYS A 98 -20.52 11.01 -5.70
C LYS A 98 -20.21 10.50 -4.31
N VAL A 99 -20.01 11.43 -3.39
CA VAL A 99 -19.78 11.13 -1.97
C VAL A 99 -20.75 11.92 -1.11
N ARG A 100 -21.25 11.29 -0.06
CA ARG A 100 -22.05 11.96 0.97
C ARG A 100 -21.13 12.33 2.11
N VAL A 101 -21.09 13.62 2.43
CA VAL A 101 -20.21 14.16 3.46
C VAL A 101 -21.01 14.95 4.48
N ARG A 102 -20.50 14.98 5.71
CA ARG A 102 -21.02 15.82 6.79
C ARG A 102 -19.97 16.81 7.23
N LEU A 103 -20.34 18.10 7.28
CA LEU A 103 -19.53 19.13 7.90
C LEU A 103 -20.18 19.56 9.20
N THR A 104 -19.52 19.27 10.33
CA THR A 104 -19.93 19.70 11.66
C THR A 104 -19.09 20.91 12.08
N ASN A 105 -19.76 22.04 12.31
CA ASN A 105 -19.17 23.23 12.89
C ASN A 105 -19.34 23.17 14.42
N LYS A 106 -18.26 22.84 15.13
CA LYS A 106 -18.25 22.71 16.59
C LYS A 106 -18.42 24.05 17.33
N THR A 107 -18.17 25.18 16.64
CA THR A 107 -18.31 26.52 17.24
C THR A 107 -19.77 26.94 17.34
N VAL A 108 -20.57 26.61 16.33
CA VAL A 108 -22.00 26.98 16.24
C VAL A 108 -22.91 25.80 16.59
N GLY A 109 -22.37 24.58 16.66
CA GLY A 109 -23.13 23.35 16.90
C GLY A 109 -24.02 22.96 15.72
N THR A 110 -23.64 23.32 14.50
CA THR A 110 -24.42 23.04 13.28
C THR A 110 -23.80 21.93 12.46
N GLU A 111 -24.64 21.09 11.87
CA GLU A 111 -24.23 20.02 10.97
C GLU A 111 -24.89 20.21 9.60
N LYS A 112 -24.11 20.01 8.54
CA LYS A 112 -24.62 20.06 7.17
C LYS A 112 -24.17 18.80 6.44
N GLU A 113 -25.15 18.04 5.97
CA GLU A 113 -24.92 16.90 5.08
C GLU A 113 -25.15 17.32 3.64
N GLN A 114 -24.24 16.92 2.77
CA GLN A 114 -24.33 17.21 1.34
C GLN A 114 -23.77 16.06 0.51
N GLU A 115 -24.42 15.81 -0.62
CA GLU A 115 -23.89 14.96 -1.68
C GLU A 115 -23.02 15.82 -2.61
N LEU A 116 -21.77 15.41 -2.76
CA LEU A 116 -20.77 16.09 -3.59
C LEU A 116 -20.34 15.18 -4.73
N PHE A 117 -20.32 15.73 -5.94
CA PHE A 117 -19.62 15.11 -7.06
C PHE A 117 -18.10 15.25 -6.87
N ILE A 118 -17.37 14.14 -6.97
CA ILE A 118 -15.91 14.12 -6.80
C ILE A 118 -15.19 13.98 -8.13
N ALA A 119 -15.63 13.02 -8.95
CA ALA A 119 -14.98 12.71 -10.21
C ALA A 119 -15.90 11.89 -11.13
N ASP A 120 -15.63 11.94 -12.43
CA ASP A 120 -16.09 10.91 -13.34
C ASP A 120 -15.13 9.70 -13.26
N PHE A 121 -15.68 8.51 -13.02
CA PHE A 121 -14.91 7.30 -12.77
C PHE A 121 -15.04 6.33 -13.96
N PRO A 122 -13.94 5.96 -14.63
CA PRO A 122 -13.98 5.02 -15.75
C PRO A 122 -14.55 3.66 -15.34
N ILE A 123 -15.50 3.16 -16.14
CA ILE A 123 -16.16 1.88 -15.89
C ILE A 123 -15.58 0.80 -16.81
N MET A 124 -15.41 -0.40 -16.26
CA MET A 124 -14.96 -1.56 -17.03
C MET A 124 -16.10 -2.11 -17.90
N THR A 125 -15.81 -2.41 -19.16
CA THR A 125 -16.73 -3.11 -20.07
C THR A 125 -16.92 -4.57 -19.64
N PRO A 126 -17.94 -5.28 -20.15
CA PRO A 126 -18.10 -6.73 -19.93
C PRO A 126 -16.91 -7.57 -20.42
N HIS A 127 -16.05 -7.00 -21.26
CA HIS A 127 -14.88 -7.64 -21.85
C HIS A 127 -13.58 -7.40 -21.05
N GLY A 128 -13.64 -6.74 -19.89
CA GLY A 128 -12.46 -6.46 -19.07
C GLY A 128 -11.57 -5.33 -19.60
N THR A 129 -12.15 -4.42 -20.39
CA THR A 129 -11.45 -3.30 -21.01
C THR A 129 -12.03 -1.96 -20.52
N PHE A 130 -11.35 -0.86 -20.82
CA PHE A 130 -11.80 0.50 -20.54
C PHE A 130 -11.77 1.32 -21.82
N ILE A 131 -12.71 2.25 -21.99
CA ILE A 131 -12.73 3.16 -23.13
C ILE A 131 -12.33 4.54 -22.63
N ILE A 132 -11.17 5.03 -23.05
CA ILE A 132 -10.65 6.36 -22.69
C ILE A 132 -10.54 7.18 -23.96
N SER A 133 -11.32 8.27 -24.05
CA SER A 133 -11.36 9.14 -25.23
C SER A 133 -11.62 8.37 -26.54
N GLY A 134 -12.56 7.44 -26.52
CA GLY A 134 -12.93 6.56 -27.64
C GLY A 134 -11.98 5.41 -27.94
N VAL A 135 -10.85 5.32 -27.22
CA VAL A 135 -9.84 4.27 -27.43
C VAL A 135 -9.97 3.21 -26.35
N GLU A 136 -10.11 1.96 -26.78
CA GLU A 136 -10.16 0.81 -25.88
C GLU A 136 -8.76 0.48 -25.35
N ARG A 137 -8.67 0.31 -24.03
CA ARG A 137 -7.44 0.10 -23.26
C ARG A 137 -7.64 -1.03 -22.27
N VAL A 138 -6.54 -1.70 -21.93
CA VAL A 138 -6.51 -2.77 -20.93
C VAL A 138 -5.50 -2.41 -19.85
N ILE A 139 -5.88 -2.60 -18.60
CA ILE A 139 -4.96 -2.46 -17.46
C ILE A 139 -4.27 -3.81 -17.26
N VAL A 140 -2.96 -3.86 -17.49
CA VAL A 140 -2.18 -5.09 -17.34
C VAL A 140 -1.81 -5.29 -15.87
N PRO A 141 -2.05 -6.48 -15.28
CA PRO A 141 -1.65 -6.77 -13.92
C PRO A 141 -0.12 -6.68 -13.77
N GLN A 142 0.34 -5.97 -12.74
CA GLN A 142 1.76 -5.83 -12.46
C GLN A 142 2.19 -6.81 -11.37
N LEU A 143 3.29 -7.53 -11.60
CA LEU A 143 3.97 -8.29 -10.56
C LEU A 143 4.90 -7.38 -9.77
N ALA A 144 4.50 -7.07 -8.54
CA ALA A 144 5.32 -6.31 -7.60
C ALA A 144 5.77 -7.20 -6.42
N ARG A 145 6.85 -6.80 -5.75
CA ARG A 145 7.23 -7.43 -4.49
C ARG A 145 6.15 -7.13 -3.46
N SER A 146 5.66 -8.18 -2.79
CA SER A 146 4.69 -8.05 -1.72
C SER A 146 5.27 -7.29 -0.51
N PHE A 147 4.40 -6.67 0.28
CA PHE A 147 4.76 -5.99 1.52
C PHE A 147 5.11 -6.99 2.63
N GLY A 148 5.96 -6.58 3.58
CA GLY A 148 6.35 -7.40 4.72
C GLY A 148 7.85 -7.43 4.96
N VAL A 149 8.29 -8.48 5.64
CA VAL A 149 9.70 -8.69 6.02
C VAL A 149 10.40 -9.65 5.07
N PHE A 150 11.61 -9.29 4.64
CA PHE A 150 12.45 -10.11 3.78
C PHE A 150 13.84 -10.24 4.37
N PHE A 151 14.37 -11.45 4.39
CA PHE A 151 15.75 -11.72 4.82
C PHE A 151 16.62 -11.90 3.58
N THR A 152 17.80 -11.29 3.60
CA THR A 152 18.79 -11.38 2.53
C THR A 152 20.09 -11.93 3.07
N LYS A 153 20.71 -12.85 2.34
CA LYS A 153 22.08 -13.31 2.60
C LYS A 153 22.97 -12.81 1.46
N LEU A 154 24.09 -12.19 1.80
CA LEU A 154 25.11 -11.75 0.87
C LEU A 154 26.44 -12.40 1.26
N GLU A 155 27.18 -12.94 0.31
CA GLU A 155 28.52 -13.48 0.56
C GLU A 155 29.58 -12.51 0.03
N ILE A 156 30.41 -11.99 0.93
CA ILE A 156 31.49 -11.05 0.60
C ILE A 156 32.78 -11.57 1.20
N LYS A 157 33.80 -11.79 0.35
CA LYS A 157 35.14 -12.25 0.77
C LYS A 157 35.10 -13.48 1.70
N GLY A 158 34.24 -14.45 1.39
CA GLY A 158 34.07 -15.69 2.18
C GLY A 158 33.28 -15.53 3.49
N LYS A 159 32.79 -14.33 3.82
CA LYS A 159 31.90 -14.09 4.96
C LYS A 159 30.46 -13.95 4.50
N SER A 160 29.55 -14.59 5.22
CA SER A 160 28.10 -14.42 5.06
C SER A 160 27.64 -13.20 5.86
N LEU A 161 27.10 -12.20 5.17
CA LEU A 161 26.41 -11.06 5.73
C LEU A 161 24.91 -11.27 5.60
N PHE A 162 24.17 -10.88 6.63
CA PHE A 162 22.73 -10.99 6.66
C PHE A 162 22.10 -9.61 6.70
N GLY A 163 20.92 -9.51 6.13
CA GLY A 163 20.12 -8.30 6.17
C GLY A 163 18.64 -8.60 6.23
N VAL A 164 17.90 -7.60 6.66
CA VAL A 164 16.45 -7.58 6.75
C VAL A 164 15.95 -6.35 6.01
N LYS A 165 14.91 -6.52 5.20
CA LYS A 165 14.18 -5.43 4.56
C LYS A 165 12.73 -5.48 5.01
N ILE A 166 12.28 -4.41 5.63
CA ILE A 166 10.90 -4.18 6.01
C ILE A 166 10.30 -3.24 4.98
N ILE A 167 9.39 -3.78 4.17
CA ILE A 167 8.77 -3.08 3.04
C ILE A 167 7.31 -2.84 3.40
N PRO A 168 6.92 -1.61 3.75
CA PRO A 168 5.52 -1.27 3.98
C PRO A 168 4.77 -1.13 2.65
N SER A 169 3.44 -1.14 2.74
CA SER A 169 2.57 -0.72 1.64
C SER A 169 2.66 0.78 1.40
N ARG A 170 2.79 1.55 2.49
CA ARG A 170 2.90 3.00 2.50
C ARG A 170 3.84 3.42 3.62
N GLY A 171 4.77 4.32 3.32
CA GLY A 171 5.75 4.81 4.29
C GLY A 171 7.18 4.37 3.99
N ALA A 172 8.07 4.64 4.95
CA ALA A 172 9.51 4.47 4.76
C ALA A 172 9.98 3.01 4.85
N TRP A 173 10.88 2.61 3.95
CA TRP A 173 11.50 1.29 4.03
C TRP A 173 12.55 1.28 5.12
N ILE A 174 12.59 0.21 5.92
CA ILE A 174 13.67 -0.01 6.89
C ILE A 174 14.51 -1.17 6.37
N GLU A 175 15.80 -0.94 6.17
CA GLU A 175 16.77 -1.96 5.83
C GLU A 175 17.78 -2.08 6.97
N ILE A 176 17.96 -3.27 7.51
CA ILE A 176 18.95 -3.59 8.54
C ILE A 176 19.97 -4.54 7.90
N GLU A 177 21.25 -4.26 8.02
CA GLU A 177 22.32 -5.05 7.41
C GLU A 177 23.50 -5.21 8.35
N THR A 178 24.13 -6.39 8.33
CA THR A 178 25.41 -6.62 9.01
C THR A 178 26.56 -6.30 8.06
N ASP A 179 27.57 -5.61 8.56
CA ASP A 179 28.81 -5.33 7.81
C ASP A 179 29.94 -6.33 8.18
N ILE A 180 31.05 -6.28 7.43
CA ILE A 180 32.19 -7.21 7.56
C ILE A 180 32.88 -7.10 8.94
N ASP A 181 32.80 -5.92 9.56
CA ASP A 181 33.31 -5.62 10.89
C ASP A 181 32.36 -6.03 12.03
N LYS A 182 31.26 -6.70 11.69
CA LYS A 182 30.19 -7.13 12.60
C LYS A 182 29.38 -5.98 13.20
N THR A 183 29.50 -4.77 12.66
CA THR A 183 28.56 -3.69 13.01
C THR A 183 27.23 -3.90 12.29
N ILE A 184 26.12 -3.60 12.98
CA ILE A 184 24.78 -3.63 12.42
C ILE A 184 24.38 -2.20 12.05
N TYR A 185 24.05 -2.00 10.78
CA TYR A 185 23.61 -0.73 10.24
C TYR A 185 22.13 -0.77 9.87
N VAL A 186 21.51 0.40 9.94
CA VAL A 186 20.15 0.67 9.50
C VAL A 186 20.19 1.71 8.40
N ARG A 187 19.35 1.53 7.37
CA ARG A 187 19.01 2.54 6.39
C ARG A 187 17.50 2.71 6.39
N ILE A 188 17.06 3.96 6.41
CA ILE A 188 15.66 4.32 6.25
C ILE A 188 15.52 5.00 4.88
N ASP A 189 14.56 4.55 4.08
CA ASP A 189 14.25 5.08 2.74
C ASP A 189 15.46 5.19 1.80
N ARG A 190 16.35 4.18 1.86
CA ARG A 190 17.60 4.10 1.08
C ARG A 190 18.55 5.30 1.27
N LYS A 191 18.41 6.03 2.38
CA LYS A 191 19.32 7.11 2.78
C LYS A 191 20.59 6.57 3.45
N ARG A 192 21.41 7.48 3.98
CA ARG A 192 22.71 7.15 4.59
C ARG A 192 22.53 6.19 5.78
N LYS A 193 23.46 5.25 5.92
CA LYS A 193 23.42 4.24 6.99
C LYS A 193 23.83 4.84 8.35
N PHE A 194 23.21 4.36 9.42
CA PHE A 194 23.57 4.66 10.82
C PHE A 194 23.50 3.39 11.68
N PRO A 195 24.17 3.33 12.85
CA PRO A 195 24.16 2.14 13.70
C PRO A 195 22.76 1.79 14.23
N VAL A 196 22.48 0.49 14.38
CA VAL A 196 21.17 0.00 14.84
C VAL A 196 20.80 0.47 16.25
N THR A 197 21.80 0.75 17.08
CA THR A 197 21.63 1.20 18.47
C THR A 197 20.89 2.53 18.55
N SER A 198 21.13 3.47 17.62
CA SER A 198 20.37 4.72 17.56
C SER A 198 18.89 4.48 17.24
N LEU A 199 18.58 3.45 16.42
CA LEU A 199 17.20 3.07 16.12
C LEU A 199 16.50 2.50 17.36
N PHE A 200 17.17 1.64 18.13
CA PHE A 200 16.60 1.08 19.38
C PHE A 200 16.26 2.16 20.39
N ARG A 201 17.17 3.14 20.59
CA ARG A 201 16.90 4.29 21.47
C ARG A 201 15.73 5.13 20.97
N ALA A 202 15.62 5.35 19.66
CA ALA A 202 14.51 6.09 19.06
C ALA A 202 13.15 5.39 19.23
N PHE A 203 13.12 4.06 19.33
CA PHE A 203 11.91 3.27 19.60
C PHE A 203 11.61 3.06 21.10
N GLY A 204 12.43 3.60 22.00
CA GLY A 204 12.13 3.65 23.44
C GLY A 204 12.99 2.76 24.34
N VAL A 205 14.06 2.15 23.82
CA VAL A 205 15.04 1.42 24.66
C VAL A 205 16.19 2.37 24.98
N GLU A 206 16.08 3.10 26.09
CA GLU A 206 16.86 4.32 26.31
C GLU A 206 18.33 4.04 26.62
N THR A 207 18.61 2.97 27.36
CA THR A 207 19.96 2.68 27.87
C THR A 207 20.63 1.51 27.15
N ASP A 208 21.96 1.56 27.09
CA ASP A 208 22.76 0.48 26.50
C ASP A 208 22.54 -0.85 27.23
N ALA A 209 22.38 -0.80 28.56
CA ALA A 209 22.12 -1.98 29.39
C ALA A 209 20.79 -2.66 29.03
N GLU A 210 19.71 -1.88 28.83
CA GLU A 210 18.42 -2.42 28.39
C GLU A 210 18.50 -3.04 26.99
N ILE A 211 19.27 -2.42 26.08
CA ILE A 211 19.51 -2.98 24.74
C ILE A 211 20.22 -4.33 24.86
N PHE A 212 21.26 -4.45 25.70
CA PHE A 212 21.93 -5.74 25.90
C PHE A 212 20.99 -6.80 26.52
N GLU A 213 20.16 -6.40 27.47
CA GLU A 213 19.20 -7.29 28.14
C GLU A 213 18.18 -7.87 27.15
N LEU A 214 17.69 -7.06 26.20
CA LEU A 214 16.75 -7.51 25.16
C LEU A 214 17.30 -8.64 24.28
N PHE A 215 18.63 -8.74 24.14
CA PHE A 215 19.28 -9.72 23.28
C PHE A 215 20.12 -10.76 24.03
N LYS A 216 19.96 -10.86 25.36
CA LYS A 216 20.75 -11.77 26.21
C LYS A 216 20.66 -13.24 25.82
N ASP A 217 19.51 -13.67 25.29
CA ASP A 217 19.26 -15.06 24.90
C ASP A 217 19.96 -15.44 23.59
N ASN A 218 20.52 -14.45 22.86
CA ASN A 218 21.27 -14.68 21.64
C ASN A 218 22.79 -14.63 21.92
N PRO A 219 23.50 -15.77 21.85
CA PRO A 219 24.92 -15.85 22.21
C PRO A 219 25.82 -15.02 21.28
N HIS A 220 25.37 -14.69 20.07
CA HIS A 220 26.13 -13.88 19.12
C HIS A 220 25.82 -12.39 19.23
N ALA A 221 24.70 -11.99 19.83
CA ALA A 221 24.26 -10.60 19.81
C ALA A 221 25.23 -9.66 20.51
N LYS A 222 25.84 -10.09 21.62
CA LYS A 222 26.78 -9.27 22.41
C LYS A 222 27.91 -8.70 21.55
N GLU A 223 28.56 -9.54 20.73
CA GLU A 223 29.67 -9.11 19.88
C GLU A 223 29.22 -8.04 18.85
N TYR A 224 28.08 -8.26 18.19
CA TYR A 224 27.57 -7.32 17.19
C TYR A 224 27.09 -6.00 17.81
N LEU A 225 26.48 -6.07 19.00
CA LEU A 225 26.04 -4.88 19.73
C LEU A 225 27.24 -4.05 20.22
N GLU A 226 28.27 -4.67 20.80
CA GLU A 226 29.50 -3.96 21.21
C GLU A 226 30.16 -3.23 20.04
N LYS A 227 30.27 -3.89 18.88
CA LYS A 227 30.79 -3.27 17.65
C LYS A 227 29.88 -2.13 17.14
N SER A 228 28.57 -2.24 17.33
CA SER A 228 27.61 -1.22 16.93
C SER A 228 27.67 0.01 17.85
N PHE A 229 27.70 -0.18 19.17
CA PHE A 229 27.86 0.90 20.15
C PHE A 229 29.18 1.66 20.00
N ALA A 230 30.27 0.96 19.65
CA ALA A 230 31.57 1.58 19.38
C ALA A 230 31.54 2.50 18.15
N LYS A 231 30.67 2.20 17.16
CA LYS A 231 30.48 3.02 15.95
C LYS A 231 29.36 4.06 16.10
N ASP A 232 28.56 3.99 17.15
CA ASP A 232 27.47 4.90 17.42
C ASP A 232 27.95 6.14 18.17
N HIS A 233 27.81 7.28 17.51
CA HIS A 233 28.13 8.58 18.08
C HIS A 233 27.04 9.08 19.02
N ALA A 234 25.79 8.62 18.86
CA ALA A 234 24.71 8.98 19.75
C ALA A 234 24.75 8.11 21.02
N LYS A 235 24.73 8.74 22.18
CA LYS A 235 24.78 8.06 23.49
C LYS A 235 23.48 8.19 24.29
N ASN A 236 22.59 9.08 23.88
CA ASN A 236 21.27 9.24 24.48
C ASN A 236 20.16 9.28 23.42
N VAL A 237 18.91 9.27 23.88
CA VAL A 237 17.71 9.26 23.04
C VAL A 237 17.63 10.50 22.13
N GLY A 238 17.89 11.69 22.68
CA GLY A 238 17.83 12.95 21.93
C GLY A 238 18.85 13.01 20.80
N GLU A 239 20.09 12.63 21.10
CA GLU A 239 21.16 12.48 20.10
C GLU A 239 20.83 11.43 19.05
N SER A 240 20.17 10.34 19.43
CA SER A 240 19.78 9.29 18.50
C SER A 240 18.75 9.80 17.50
N PHE A 241 17.75 10.58 17.94
CA PHE A 241 16.83 11.24 17.03
C PHE A 241 17.55 12.20 16.08
N VAL A 242 18.46 13.03 16.59
CA VAL A 242 19.25 13.97 15.78
C VAL A 242 20.13 13.23 14.76
N GLU A 243 20.76 12.13 15.15
CA GLU A 243 21.58 11.32 14.25
C GLU A 243 20.74 10.73 13.11
N ILE A 244 19.58 10.14 13.44
CA ILE A 244 18.63 9.62 12.43
C ILE A 244 18.16 10.74 11.50
N TYR A 245 17.76 11.89 12.06
CA TYR A 245 17.30 13.04 11.29
C TYR A 245 18.37 13.52 10.32
N ARG A 246 19.62 13.68 10.77
CA ARG A 246 20.76 14.10 9.95
C ARG A 246 21.05 13.14 8.81
N ARG A 247 20.82 11.83 8.97
CA ARG A 247 20.98 10.84 7.88
C ARG A 247 19.86 10.89 6.85
N LEU A 248 18.66 11.29 7.27
CA LEU A 248 17.47 11.37 6.43
C LEU A 248 17.35 12.71 5.68
N ARG A 249 17.75 13.80 6.33
CA ARG A 249 17.73 15.18 5.81
C ARG A 249 19.10 15.82 5.97
N ASP A 250 19.80 15.96 4.86
CA ASP A 250 21.11 16.59 4.82
C ASP A 250 20.95 18.12 4.80
N GLY A 251 21.59 18.83 5.73
CA GLY A 251 21.69 20.30 5.72
C GLY A 251 20.72 21.06 6.63
N ASP A 252 19.70 20.40 7.19
CA ASP A 252 18.77 21.01 8.14
C ASP A 252 19.35 21.04 9.57
N LEU A 253 19.12 22.13 10.29
CA LEU A 253 19.42 22.21 11.73
C LEU A 253 18.44 21.32 12.50
N ALA A 254 18.98 20.31 13.19
CA ALA A 254 18.22 19.36 13.98
C ALA A 254 18.34 19.66 15.47
N THR A 255 17.20 19.90 16.11
CA THR A 255 17.08 19.90 17.58
C THR A 255 16.51 18.55 18.02
N ALA A 256 16.74 18.14 19.27
CA ALA A 256 16.23 16.85 19.74
C ALA A 256 14.69 16.73 19.59
N ASN A 257 13.96 17.83 19.81
CA ASN A 257 12.50 17.85 19.73
C ASN A 257 12.01 17.75 18.27
N ASN A 258 12.57 18.53 17.34
CA ASN A 258 12.12 18.48 15.94
C ASN A 258 12.45 17.13 15.30
N ALA A 259 13.59 16.54 15.66
CA ALA A 259 14.03 15.25 15.17
C ALA A 259 13.15 14.12 15.71
N LYS A 260 12.75 14.20 16.98
CA LYS A 260 11.80 13.28 17.61
C LYS A 260 10.44 13.35 16.93
N GLU A 261 9.87 14.54 16.76
CA GLU A 261 8.57 14.71 16.08
C GLU A 261 8.60 14.17 14.65
N PHE A 262 9.67 14.46 13.91
CA PHE A 262 9.87 13.93 12.56
C PHE A 262 9.91 12.40 12.55
N PHE A 263 10.66 11.78 13.46
CA PHE A 263 10.75 10.32 13.57
C PHE A 263 9.40 9.68 13.91
N ILE A 264 8.67 10.23 14.89
CA ILE A 264 7.34 9.73 15.28
C ILE A 264 6.37 9.86 14.10
N ASN A 265 6.39 10.99 13.41
CA ASN A 265 5.51 11.23 12.26
C ASN A 265 5.80 10.24 11.11
N LEU A 266 7.07 9.87 10.91
CA LEU A 266 7.46 8.89 9.89
C LEU A 266 6.73 7.54 10.03
N PHE A 267 6.45 7.15 11.27
CA PHE A 267 5.78 5.89 11.63
C PHE A 267 4.34 6.09 12.14
N SER A 268 3.77 7.28 11.95
CA SER A 268 2.37 7.54 12.30
C SER A 268 1.44 6.69 11.43
N ALA A 269 0.25 6.34 11.95
CA ALA A 269 -0.75 5.57 11.20
C ALA A 269 -1.15 6.25 9.87
N GLU A 270 -1.08 7.57 9.83
CA GLU A 270 -1.34 8.37 8.63
C GLU A 270 -0.23 8.30 7.60
N ARG A 271 1.00 7.86 7.93
CA ARG A 271 2.14 7.83 7.00
C ARG A 271 2.73 6.44 6.80
N TYR A 272 2.44 5.50 7.70
CA TYR A 272 3.02 4.17 7.71
C TYR A 272 1.94 3.09 7.80
N ASP A 273 1.87 2.23 6.79
CA ASP A 273 1.01 1.06 6.79
C ASP A 273 1.66 -0.12 6.06
N ILE A 274 1.58 -1.30 6.67
CA ILE A 274 2.03 -2.59 6.13
C ILE A 274 0.89 -3.40 5.51
N GLN A 275 -0.35 -2.93 5.62
CA GLN A 275 -1.59 -3.57 5.16
C GLN A 275 -1.82 -4.98 5.74
N LYS A 276 -3.01 -5.54 5.45
CA LYS A 276 -3.40 -6.90 5.88
C LYS A 276 -2.39 -7.97 5.43
N VAL A 277 -1.91 -7.88 4.19
CA VAL A 277 -0.95 -8.85 3.62
C VAL A 277 0.41 -8.76 4.28
N GLY A 278 0.93 -7.55 4.51
CA GLY A 278 2.22 -7.38 5.19
C GLY A 278 2.15 -7.82 6.65
N ARG A 279 1.06 -7.48 7.38
CA ARG A 279 0.81 -7.99 8.74
C ARG A 279 0.78 -9.51 8.78
N PHE A 280 0.05 -10.15 7.87
CA PHE A 280 0.00 -11.61 7.78
C PHE A 280 1.39 -12.22 7.58
N ARG A 281 2.21 -11.66 6.68
CA ARG A 281 3.58 -12.15 6.44
C ARG A 281 4.51 -11.95 7.62
N PHE A 282 4.41 -10.82 8.30
CA PHE A 282 5.16 -10.56 9.55
C PHE A 282 4.79 -11.60 10.61
N ASN A 283 3.49 -11.75 10.89
CA ASN A 283 3.02 -12.67 11.92
C ASN A 283 3.36 -14.12 11.59
N SER A 284 3.20 -14.55 10.33
CA SER A 284 3.56 -15.91 9.91
C SER A 284 5.06 -16.21 10.01
N ARG A 285 5.90 -15.17 10.11
CA ARG A 285 7.35 -15.31 10.20
C ARG A 285 7.86 -15.32 11.63
N PHE A 286 7.21 -14.57 12.52
CA PHE A 286 7.70 -14.30 13.88
C PHE A 286 6.80 -14.86 15.00
N ASN A 287 5.58 -15.29 14.68
CA ASN A 287 4.71 -16.04 15.59
C ASN A 287 4.74 -17.53 15.21
#